data_AF-A0A0M0T7B3-F1
#
_entry.id   AF-A0A0M0T7B3-F1
#
_cell.length_a   1.000
_cell.length_b   1.000
_cell.length_c   1.000
_cell.angle_alpha   90.00
_cell.angle_beta   90.00
_cell.angle_gamma   90.00
#
_symmetry.space_group_name_H-M   'P 1'
#
loop_
_entity.id
_entity.type
_entity.pdbx_description
1 polymer ?
#
loop_
_entity_poly.entity_id
_entity_poly.type
_entity_poly.pdbx_seq_one_letter_code
_entity_poly.pdbx_strand_id
1 'polypeptide(L)'
;MVFCTACGKEIAENDNFCSTCGKTRGSTSIVFGDNSFNALNSEIKDNVIHVGDSYTNSNNIDPSTLNIQRSFVKLPWSKEGKLAKRSTFLKLGTWGSLASIAGIFLPFLTGNYYLHSIALIALVFSLPILLMGLLINRVKFQHLLGLQNLEIGLKENIYLTKITCDCPWCRSEMKLRMIGSKEHRQHLLICARNPSQHRIIFDPTVLPNIEE
;
A
#
# COMPACT_ATOMS: atom_id res chain seq x y z
N MET A 1 14.54 -36.96 -44.42
CA MET A 1 14.62 -37.96 -43.33
C MET A 1 15.93 -37.80 -42.58
N VAL A 2 15.88 -37.44 -41.30
CA VAL A 2 17.06 -37.17 -40.47
C VAL A 2 17.07 -38.14 -39.29
N PHE A 3 18.22 -38.74 -38.97
CA PHE A 3 18.34 -39.78 -37.95
C PHE A 3 19.14 -39.31 -36.73
N CYS A 4 18.81 -39.83 -35.56
CA CYS A 4 19.51 -39.54 -34.32
C CYS A 4 20.93 -40.12 -34.31
N THR A 5 21.93 -39.28 -34.05
CA THR A 5 23.33 -39.71 -33.95
C THR A 5 23.67 -40.51 -32.69
N ALA A 6 22.75 -40.67 -31.74
CA ALA A 6 22.96 -41.54 -30.56
C ALA A 6 22.17 -42.85 -30.61
N CYS A 7 20.93 -42.83 -31.10
CA CYS A 7 20.08 -44.03 -31.05
C CYS A 7 19.60 -44.52 -32.41
N GLY A 8 20.02 -43.89 -33.51
CA GLY A 8 19.73 -44.32 -34.89
C GLY A 8 18.26 -44.20 -35.33
N LYS A 9 17.35 -43.75 -34.47
CA LYS A 9 15.93 -43.58 -34.81
C LYS A 9 15.69 -42.31 -35.61
N GLU A 10 14.65 -42.35 -36.43
CA GLU A 10 14.20 -41.21 -37.20
C GLU A 10 13.74 -40.07 -36.28
N ILE A 11 14.09 -38.85 -36.66
CA ILE A 11 13.72 -37.61 -36.00
C ILE A 11 13.02 -36.75 -37.04
N ALA A 12 11.91 -36.10 -36.68
CA ALA A 12 11.23 -35.18 -37.58
C ALA A 12 12.18 -34.03 -37.99
N GLU A 13 12.00 -33.50 -39.20
CA GLU A 13 12.89 -32.45 -39.72
C GLU A 13 12.88 -31.19 -38.84
N ASN A 14 11.74 -30.90 -38.21
CA ASN A 14 11.55 -29.73 -37.33
C ASN A 14 11.86 -29.98 -35.85
N ASP A 15 12.19 -31.21 -35.45
CA ASP A 15 12.47 -31.50 -34.04
C ASP A 15 13.90 -31.09 -33.67
N ASN A 16 14.05 -30.38 -32.56
CA ASN A 16 15.36 -29.96 -32.05
C ASN A 16 16.07 -31.03 -31.20
N PHE A 17 15.37 -32.13 -30.90
CA PHE A 17 15.84 -33.24 -30.07
C PHE A 17 15.30 -34.58 -30.60
N CYS A 18 15.96 -35.68 -30.23
CA CYS A 18 15.43 -37.01 -30.50
C CYS A 18 14.33 -37.36 -29.47
N SER A 19 13.10 -37.58 -29.93
CA SER A 19 11.96 -37.99 -29.11
C SER A 19 12.14 -39.34 -28.39
N THR A 20 13.08 -40.18 -28.83
CA THR A 20 13.35 -41.47 -28.16
C THR A 20 14.41 -41.38 -27.07
N CYS A 21 15.51 -40.66 -27.29
CA CYS A 21 16.66 -40.70 -26.39
C CYS A 21 17.08 -39.34 -25.83
N GLY A 22 16.36 -38.26 -26.16
CA GLY A 22 16.57 -36.92 -25.62
C GLY A 22 17.83 -36.19 -26.11
N LYS A 23 18.60 -36.78 -27.05
CA LYS A 23 19.82 -36.14 -27.57
C LYS A 23 19.48 -34.88 -28.37
N THR A 24 20.15 -33.79 -28.03
CA THR A 24 19.97 -32.47 -28.69
C THR A 24 20.64 -32.45 -30.06
N ARG A 25 20.12 -31.64 -30.99
CA ARG A 25 20.75 -31.38 -32.28
C ARG A 25 21.74 -30.20 -32.26
N GLY A 26 21.73 -29.37 -31.22
CA GLY A 26 22.60 -28.20 -31.08
C GLY A 26 22.89 -27.85 -29.63
N SER A 27 23.70 -26.82 -29.41
CA SER A 27 23.93 -26.23 -28.09
C SER A 27 22.83 -25.22 -27.77
N THR A 28 22.23 -25.36 -26.59
CA THR A 28 21.23 -24.42 -26.08
C THR A 28 21.66 -23.94 -24.70
N SER A 29 21.68 -22.62 -24.51
CA SER A 29 21.82 -21.98 -23.20
C SER A 29 20.49 -21.34 -22.81
N ILE A 30 20.13 -21.39 -21.52
CA ILE A 30 19.04 -20.60 -20.97
C ILE A 30 19.61 -19.55 -20.02
N VAL A 31 19.12 -18.33 -20.17
CA VAL A 31 19.26 -17.26 -19.19
C VAL A 31 17.96 -17.24 -18.38
N PHE A 32 18.09 -17.35 -17.06
CA PHE A 32 16.96 -17.40 -16.11
C PHE A 32 16.77 -16.04 -15.41
N GLY A 33 15.55 -15.81 -14.92
CA GLY A 33 15.17 -14.67 -14.09
C GLY A 33 14.06 -15.05 -13.11
N ASP A 34 13.58 -14.08 -12.31
CA ASP A 34 12.54 -14.32 -11.32
C ASP A 34 11.23 -14.82 -11.97
N ASN A 35 10.56 -15.77 -11.31
CA ASN A 35 9.30 -16.40 -11.74
C ASN A 35 9.35 -17.14 -13.09
N SER A 36 10.50 -17.71 -13.48
CA SER A 36 10.63 -18.47 -14.72
C SER A 36 10.42 -19.98 -14.54
N PHE A 37 9.60 -20.58 -15.41
CA PHE A 37 9.57 -22.03 -15.65
C PHE A 37 10.41 -22.31 -16.90
N ASN A 38 11.55 -22.98 -16.72
CA ASN A 38 12.48 -23.24 -17.81
C ASN A 38 12.56 -24.74 -18.07
N ALA A 39 12.25 -25.15 -19.29
CA ALA A 39 12.47 -26.51 -19.77
C ALA A 39 13.68 -26.51 -20.72
N LEU A 40 14.74 -27.23 -20.35
CA LEU A 40 15.90 -27.51 -21.20
C LEU A 40 15.85 -28.95 -21.66
N ASN A 41 16.16 -29.19 -22.95
CA ASN A 41 16.36 -30.54 -23.49
C ASN A 41 15.22 -31.53 -23.18
N SER A 42 13.97 -31.05 -23.10
CA SER A 42 12.81 -31.83 -22.69
C SER A 42 11.61 -31.54 -23.58
N GLU A 43 10.75 -32.54 -23.78
CA GLU A 43 9.47 -32.42 -24.48
C GLU A 43 8.32 -32.56 -23.48
N ILE A 44 7.41 -31.58 -23.45
CA ILE A 44 6.20 -31.63 -22.61
C ILE A 44 4.99 -31.77 -23.52
N LYS A 45 4.49 -33.00 -23.69
CA LYS A 45 3.30 -33.34 -24.50
C LYS A 45 2.15 -33.77 -23.59
N ASP A 46 0.92 -33.45 -23.98
CA ASP A 46 -0.33 -33.86 -23.30
C ASP A 46 -0.39 -33.52 -21.80
N ASN A 47 0.23 -32.42 -21.39
CA ASN A 47 0.22 -31.95 -20.00
C ASN A 47 -0.59 -30.66 -19.85
N VAL A 48 -1.32 -30.53 -18.75
CA VAL A 48 -1.85 -29.25 -18.26
C VAL A 48 -0.85 -28.70 -17.24
N ILE A 49 0.01 -27.78 -17.66
CA ILE A 49 0.97 -27.13 -16.76
C ILE A 49 0.27 -25.97 -16.05
N HIS A 50 -0.12 -26.19 -14.79
CA HIS A 50 -0.62 -25.14 -13.93
C HIS A 50 0.54 -24.49 -13.16
N VAL A 51 1.16 -23.45 -13.72
CA VAL A 51 2.05 -22.58 -12.95
C VAL A 51 1.14 -21.77 -12.03
N GLY A 52 1.16 -22.10 -10.73
CA GLY A 52 0.18 -21.67 -9.74
C GLY A 52 -0.26 -20.21 -9.88
N ASP A 53 -1.53 -19.94 -9.55
CA ASP A 53 -1.99 -18.58 -9.30
C ASP A 53 -0.96 -17.93 -8.37
N SER A 54 -0.27 -16.91 -8.85
CA SER A 54 0.59 -16.12 -8.00
C SER A 54 -0.32 -15.38 -7.02
N TYR A 55 -0.65 -16.01 -5.89
CA TYR A 55 -1.33 -15.37 -4.77
C TYR A 55 -0.45 -14.26 -4.14
N THR A 56 0.80 -14.13 -4.59
CA THR A 56 1.72 -13.02 -4.28
C THR A 56 1.60 -11.84 -5.26
N ASN A 57 0.85 -11.97 -6.37
CA ASN A 57 0.53 -10.84 -7.26
C ASN A 57 -0.56 -9.92 -6.66
N SER A 58 -0.43 -9.65 -5.37
CA SER A 58 -1.09 -8.61 -4.58
C SER A 58 -1.09 -7.21 -5.21
N ASN A 59 -0.29 -7.01 -6.26
CA ASN A 59 -0.16 -5.77 -7.02
C ASN A 59 -1.11 -5.68 -8.24
N ASN A 60 -1.77 -6.77 -8.63
CA ASN A 60 -2.52 -6.83 -9.90
C ASN A 60 -3.97 -7.30 -9.73
N ILE A 61 -4.55 -7.04 -8.55
CA ILE A 61 -5.97 -7.29 -8.31
C ILE A 61 -6.73 -6.03 -8.67
N ASP A 62 -7.69 -6.15 -9.60
CA ASP A 62 -8.56 -5.05 -9.95
C ASP A 62 -9.32 -4.56 -8.70
N PRO A 63 -9.14 -3.29 -8.29
CA PRO A 63 -9.82 -2.71 -7.14
C PRO A 63 -11.36 -2.85 -7.19
N SER A 64 -11.94 -2.92 -8.40
CA SER A 64 -13.38 -3.10 -8.59
C SER A 64 -13.91 -4.40 -7.96
N THR A 65 -13.06 -5.43 -7.85
CA THR A 65 -13.40 -6.74 -7.30
C THR A 65 -13.42 -6.77 -5.77
N LEU A 66 -12.83 -5.75 -5.12
CA LEU A 66 -12.54 -5.75 -3.68
C LEU A 66 -13.69 -5.22 -2.82
N ASN A 67 -14.81 -4.75 -3.40
CA ASN A 67 -15.92 -4.15 -2.64
C ASN A 67 -15.39 -3.18 -1.56
N ILE A 68 -14.55 -2.22 -1.98
CA ILE A 68 -13.87 -1.31 -1.06
C ILE A 68 -14.92 -0.39 -0.42
N GLN A 69 -14.94 -0.39 0.92
CA GLN A 69 -15.85 0.39 1.73
C GLN A 69 -15.06 1.40 2.57
N ARG A 70 -15.47 2.67 2.46
CA ARG A 70 -15.02 3.74 3.34
C ARG A 70 -16.06 3.95 4.43
N SER A 71 -15.65 3.83 5.69
CA SER A 71 -16.49 4.15 6.85
C SER A 71 -15.94 5.34 7.64
N PHE A 72 -16.82 6.21 8.12
CA PHE A 72 -16.44 7.38 8.90
C PHE A 72 -16.39 7.04 10.38
N VAL A 73 -15.31 7.46 11.06
CA VAL A 73 -15.13 7.21 12.49
C VAL A 73 -16.01 8.16 13.28
N LYS A 74 -16.95 7.63 14.06
CA LYS A 74 -17.77 8.45 14.96
C LYS A 74 -16.91 9.11 16.03
N LEU A 75 -16.97 10.44 16.10
CA LEU A 75 -16.28 11.27 17.08
C LEU A 75 -17.29 11.80 18.10
N PRO A 76 -16.87 12.15 19.33
CA PRO A 76 -17.77 12.73 20.33
C PRO A 76 -18.50 13.99 19.85
N TRP A 77 -17.88 14.77 18.97
CA TRP A 77 -18.42 16.01 18.41
C TRP A 77 -18.87 15.89 16.94
N SER A 78 -18.77 14.72 16.31
CA SER A 78 -19.09 14.55 14.89
C SER A 78 -19.44 13.09 14.55
N LYS A 79 -20.71 12.86 14.20
CA LYS A 79 -21.18 11.52 13.79
C LYS A 79 -20.67 11.11 12.40
N GLU A 80 -20.28 12.08 11.58
CA GLU A 80 -19.78 11.90 10.21
C GLU A 80 -18.25 11.79 10.16
N GLY A 81 -17.57 11.71 11.31
CA GLY A 81 -16.11 11.62 11.39
C GLY A 81 -15.36 12.86 10.90
N LYS A 82 -16.08 13.94 10.62
CA LYS A 82 -15.51 15.26 10.33
C LYS A 82 -14.76 15.79 11.55
N LEU A 83 -13.48 16.09 11.40
CA LEU A 83 -12.65 16.71 12.42
C LEU A 83 -12.87 18.23 12.42
N ALA A 84 -12.46 18.89 11.34
CA ALA A 84 -12.70 20.31 11.09
C ALA A 84 -12.37 20.63 9.62
N LYS A 85 -12.62 21.88 9.22
CA LYS A 85 -12.12 22.39 7.94
C LYS A 85 -10.60 22.55 8.00
N ARG A 86 -9.90 22.32 6.89
CA ARG A 86 -8.45 22.54 6.75
C ARG A 86 -8.01 23.93 7.22
N SER A 87 -8.80 24.97 6.90
CA SER A 87 -8.52 26.34 7.34
C SER A 87 -8.44 26.47 8.87
N THR A 88 -9.17 25.64 9.62
CA THR A 88 -9.11 25.62 11.09
C THR A 88 -7.77 25.07 11.57
N PHE A 89 -7.28 23.98 10.97
CA PHE A 89 -5.95 23.42 11.27
C PHE A 89 -4.85 24.45 10.98
N LEU A 90 -4.92 25.13 9.83
CA LEU A 90 -3.96 26.18 9.49
C LEU A 90 -4.00 27.34 10.47
N LYS A 91 -5.18 27.90 10.75
CA LYS A 91 -5.31 29.05 11.67
C LYS A 91 -4.84 28.70 13.07
N LEU A 92 -5.31 27.59 13.64
CA LEU A 92 -4.93 27.17 15.00
C LEU A 92 -3.45 26.80 15.08
N GLY A 93 -2.94 26.08 14.07
CA GLY A 93 -1.53 25.71 13.99
C GLY A 93 -0.62 26.95 13.87
N THR A 94 -0.93 27.88 12.96
CA THR A 94 -0.14 29.11 12.76
C THR A 94 -0.15 29.98 14.00
N TRP A 95 -1.32 30.34 14.54
CA TRP A 95 -1.40 31.19 15.72
C TRP A 95 -0.81 30.52 16.96
N GLY A 96 -1.06 29.22 17.15
CA GLY A 96 -0.49 28.45 18.24
C GLY A 96 1.03 28.40 18.16
N SER A 97 1.60 28.13 16.98
CA SER A 97 3.06 28.08 16.81
C SER A 97 3.71 29.46 16.99
N LEU A 98 3.12 30.53 16.43
CA LEU A 98 3.64 31.90 16.62
C LEU A 98 3.60 32.33 18.10
N ALA A 99 2.48 32.10 18.79
CA ALA A 99 2.34 32.41 20.20
C ALA A 99 3.31 31.59 21.06
N SER A 100 3.53 30.32 20.71
CA SER A 100 4.48 29.45 21.40
C SER A 100 5.92 29.90 21.20
N ILE A 101 6.30 30.28 19.98
CA ILE A 101 7.63 30.84 19.70
C ILE A 101 7.85 32.11 20.53
N ALA A 102 6.89 33.04 20.55
CA ALA A 102 6.97 34.24 21.39
C ALA A 102 7.05 33.89 22.89
N GLY A 103 6.28 32.91 23.34
CA GLY A 103 6.26 32.41 24.71
C GLY A 103 7.58 31.79 25.17
N ILE A 104 8.37 31.22 24.27
CA ILE A 104 9.71 30.69 24.58
C ILE A 104 10.68 31.83 24.91
N PHE A 105 10.54 33.00 24.26
CA PHE A 105 11.41 34.16 24.49
C PHE A 105 10.95 35.06 25.63
N LEU A 106 9.67 35.01 26.01
CA LEU A 106 9.08 35.84 27.08
C LEU A 106 9.77 35.71 28.47
N PRO A 107 10.22 34.52 28.91
CA PRO A 107 10.96 34.35 30.16
C PRO A 107 12.23 35.21 30.28
N PHE A 108 12.92 35.48 29.16
CA PHE A 108 14.10 36.36 29.16
C PHE A 108 13.75 37.83 29.48
N LEU A 109 12.49 38.22 29.26
CA LEU A 109 11.98 39.57 29.54
C LEU A 109 11.26 39.66 30.89
N THR A 110 10.66 38.57 31.35
CA THR A 110 9.73 38.55 32.50
C THR A 110 10.25 37.80 33.72
N GLY A 111 11.35 37.04 33.60
CA GLY A 111 11.89 36.20 34.67
C GLY A 111 11.02 34.98 35.02
N ASN A 112 9.90 34.75 34.31
CA ASN A 112 8.98 33.66 34.61
C ASN A 112 9.29 32.41 33.78
N TYR A 113 10.04 31.48 34.37
CA TYR A 113 10.47 30.24 33.72
C TYR A 113 9.33 29.26 33.41
N TYR A 114 8.17 29.34 34.08
CA TYR A 114 7.02 28.47 33.78
C TYR A 114 6.45 28.74 32.38
N LEU A 115 6.51 29.98 31.91
CA LEU A 115 6.08 30.34 30.56
C LEU A 115 6.89 29.62 29.48
N HIS A 116 8.18 29.37 29.74
CA HIS A 116 9.04 28.61 28.82
C HIS A 116 8.49 27.20 28.58
N SER A 117 8.21 26.47 29.67
CA SER A 117 7.73 25.09 29.59
C SER A 117 6.35 25.00 28.95
N ILE A 118 5.43 25.91 29.30
CA ILE A 118 4.09 25.97 28.70
C ILE A 118 4.19 26.25 27.20
N ALA A 119 5.05 27.19 26.80
CA ALA A 119 5.25 27.54 25.40
C ALA A 119 5.86 26.39 24.59
N LEU A 120 6.82 25.65 25.14
CA LEU A 120 7.33 24.44 24.48
C LEU A 120 6.27 23.37 24.29
N ILE A 121 5.45 23.11 25.32
CA ILE A 121 4.34 22.15 25.23
C ILE A 121 3.35 22.60 24.14
N ALA A 122 2.97 23.88 24.14
CA ALA A 122 2.06 24.43 23.13
C ALA A 122 2.65 24.35 21.71
N LEU A 123 3.96 24.49 21.54
CA LEU A 123 4.63 24.33 20.26
C LEU A 123 4.55 22.89 19.75
N VAL A 124 4.78 21.91 20.65
CA VAL A 124 4.71 20.47 20.32
C VAL A 124 3.35 20.06 19.79
N PHE A 125 2.25 20.69 20.23
CA PHE A 125 0.92 20.39 19.70
C PHE A 125 0.53 21.24 18.48
N SER A 126 0.87 22.53 18.47
CA SER A 126 0.46 23.44 17.40
C SER A 126 1.20 23.20 16.09
N LEU A 127 2.49 22.88 16.14
CA LEU A 127 3.30 22.69 14.93
C LEU A 127 2.85 21.47 14.11
N PRO A 128 2.62 20.27 14.69
CA PRO A 128 2.06 19.15 13.94
C PRO A 128 0.68 19.44 13.34
N ILE A 129 -0.18 20.17 14.05
CA ILE A 129 -1.49 20.57 13.53
C ILE A 129 -1.33 21.44 12.26
N LEU A 130 -0.39 22.39 12.29
CA LEU A 130 -0.07 23.23 11.13
C LEU A 130 0.46 22.39 9.97
N LEU A 131 1.45 21.53 10.22
CA LEU A 131 2.05 20.66 9.21
C LEU A 131 1.01 19.74 8.58
N MET A 132 0.12 19.15 9.38
CA MET A 132 -0.98 18.34 8.89
C MET A 132 -1.91 19.14 7.96
N GLY A 133 -2.29 20.36 8.34
CA GLY A 133 -3.12 21.23 7.49
C GLY A 133 -2.45 21.59 6.15
N LEU A 134 -1.13 21.72 6.12
CA LEU A 134 -0.36 21.99 4.91
C LEU A 134 -0.23 20.75 4.00
N LEU A 135 0.09 19.60 4.60
CA LEU A 135 0.39 18.36 3.87
C LEU A 135 -0.87 17.69 3.32
N ILE A 136 -1.97 17.65 4.09
CA ILE A 136 -3.16 16.86 3.75
C ILE A 136 -3.79 17.27 2.42
N ASN A 137 -3.67 18.54 2.01
CA ASN A 137 -4.22 19.00 0.73
C ASN A 137 -3.47 18.44 -0.49
N ARG A 138 -2.19 18.11 -0.32
CA ARG A 138 -1.36 17.51 -1.38
C ARG A 138 -1.54 16.01 -1.45
N VAL A 139 -1.48 15.33 -0.30
CA VAL A 139 -1.56 13.86 -0.26
C VAL A 139 -2.99 13.33 -0.36
N LYS A 140 -3.99 14.13 0.02
CA LYS A 140 -5.44 13.82 0.08
C LYS A 140 -5.84 12.70 1.05
N PHE A 141 -4.96 11.73 1.26
CA PHE A 141 -5.10 10.56 2.11
C PHE A 141 -3.81 10.36 2.92
N GLN A 142 -3.94 10.18 4.23
CA GLN A 142 -2.81 9.92 5.13
C GLN A 142 -3.20 8.89 6.18
N HIS A 143 -2.43 7.82 6.34
CA HIS A 143 -2.68 6.87 7.44
C HIS A 143 -2.37 7.53 8.79
N LEU A 144 -3.26 7.30 9.76
CA LEU A 144 -3.09 7.68 11.15
C LEU A 144 -2.92 6.42 12.00
N LEU A 145 -2.76 6.57 13.32
CA LEU A 145 -2.62 5.48 14.26
C LEU A 145 -3.74 4.42 14.14
N GLY A 146 -3.34 3.15 14.26
CA GLY A 146 -4.24 2.01 14.26
C GLY A 146 -4.79 1.68 12.88
N LEU A 147 -6.11 1.76 12.73
CA LEU A 147 -6.82 1.43 11.47
C LEU A 147 -7.47 2.68 10.85
N GLN A 148 -7.11 3.86 11.35
CA GLN A 148 -7.75 5.11 10.97
C GLN A 148 -6.90 5.85 9.95
N ASN A 149 -7.55 6.64 9.11
CA ASN A 149 -6.90 7.45 8.09
C ASN A 149 -7.50 8.85 8.15
N LEU A 150 -6.69 9.81 7.75
CA LEU A 150 -7.09 11.18 7.54
C LEU A 150 -7.30 11.40 6.06
N GLU A 151 -8.47 11.90 5.71
CA GLU A 151 -8.85 12.20 4.33
C GLU A 151 -9.39 13.63 4.24
N ILE A 152 -9.17 14.29 3.11
CA ILE A 152 -9.74 15.61 2.83
C ILE A 152 -10.79 15.52 1.73
N GLY A 153 -11.97 16.09 1.97
CA GLY A 153 -13.03 16.17 0.98
C GLY A 153 -12.93 17.42 0.09
N LEU A 154 -13.89 17.56 -0.82
CA LEU A 154 -13.87 18.59 -1.87
C LEU A 154 -13.98 20.02 -1.32
N LYS A 155 -14.72 20.26 -0.23
CA LYS A 155 -14.79 21.60 0.40
C LYS A 155 -13.74 21.78 1.51
N GLU A 156 -12.66 21.00 1.44
CA GLU A 156 -11.53 20.99 2.36
C GLU A 156 -11.89 20.60 3.81
N ASN A 157 -12.97 19.84 4.04
CA ASN A 157 -13.20 19.24 5.36
C ASN A 157 -12.29 18.03 5.54
N ILE A 158 -11.68 17.91 6.73
CA ILE A 158 -10.81 16.79 7.09
C ILE A 158 -11.64 15.78 7.87
N TYR A 159 -11.57 14.52 7.46
CA TYR A 159 -12.32 13.39 8.00
C TYR A 159 -11.40 12.33 8.56
N LEU A 160 -11.89 11.62 9.57
CA LEU A 160 -11.28 10.41 10.08
C LEU A 160 -12.05 9.19 9.54
N THR A 161 -11.38 8.34 8.77
CA THR A 161 -12.00 7.24 8.05
C THR A 161 -11.33 5.90 8.37
N LYS A 162 -12.02 4.81 8.06
CA LYS A 162 -11.49 3.44 8.04
C LYS A 162 -11.82 2.81 6.70
N ILE A 163 -10.84 2.14 6.13
CA ILE A 163 -10.99 1.43 4.85
C ILE A 163 -11.05 -0.07 5.12
N THR A 164 -12.12 -0.69 4.63
CA THR A 164 -12.36 -2.13 4.68
C THR A 164 -12.73 -2.63 3.29
N CYS A 165 -12.52 -3.91 3.02
CA CYS A 165 -12.89 -4.50 1.74
C CYS A 165 -13.11 -6.01 1.90
N ASP A 166 -13.66 -6.66 0.88
CA ASP A 166 -13.83 -8.12 0.88
C ASP A 166 -12.61 -8.80 0.30
N CYS A 167 -12.14 -9.85 0.98
CA CYS A 167 -11.03 -10.66 0.50
C CYS A 167 -11.46 -11.47 -0.74
N PRO A 168 -10.75 -11.36 -1.88
CA PRO A 168 -11.16 -12.03 -3.11
C PRO A 168 -11.07 -13.56 -3.01
N TRP A 169 -10.19 -14.07 -2.13
CA TRP A 169 -9.93 -15.51 -1.99
C TRP A 169 -10.86 -16.23 -1.00
N CYS A 170 -11.21 -15.58 0.11
CA CYS A 170 -11.96 -16.26 1.19
C CYS A 170 -13.18 -15.50 1.68
N ARG A 171 -13.51 -14.36 1.03
CA ARG A 171 -14.67 -13.50 1.31
C ARG A 171 -14.75 -12.96 2.73
N SER A 172 -13.69 -13.09 3.53
CA SER A 172 -13.62 -12.42 4.84
C SER A 172 -13.23 -10.95 4.68
N GLU A 173 -13.56 -10.16 5.69
CA GLU A 173 -13.15 -8.74 5.77
C GLU A 173 -11.61 -8.59 5.70
N MET A 174 -11.16 -7.59 4.94
CA MET A 174 -9.80 -7.07 4.95
C MET A 174 -9.77 -5.65 5.52
N LYS A 175 -8.68 -5.31 6.22
CA LYS A 175 -8.49 -3.99 6.85
C LYS A 175 -7.22 -3.35 6.33
N LEU A 176 -7.28 -2.05 6.05
CA LEU A 176 -6.11 -1.29 5.66
C LEU A 176 -5.15 -1.11 6.84
N ARG A 177 -3.86 -1.38 6.61
CA ARG A 177 -2.77 -1.16 7.56
C ARG A 177 -1.53 -0.61 6.86
N MET A 178 -0.69 0.09 7.61
CA MET A 178 0.67 0.41 7.19
C MET A 178 1.64 -0.64 7.71
N ILE A 179 2.28 -1.38 6.80
CA ILE A 179 3.26 -2.42 7.14
C ILE A 179 4.55 -2.18 6.36
N GLY A 180 5.69 -2.44 7.00
CA GLY A 180 7.00 -2.42 6.36
C GLY A 180 8.10 -1.97 7.33
N SER A 181 9.34 -2.01 6.87
CA SER A 181 10.46 -1.38 7.57
C SER A 181 10.25 0.14 7.61
N LYS A 182 10.96 0.87 8.49
CA LYS A 182 10.74 2.32 8.69
C LYS A 182 10.77 3.11 7.38
N GLU A 183 11.66 2.74 6.46
CA GLU A 183 11.86 3.43 5.17
C GLU A 183 10.98 2.88 4.02
N HIS A 184 10.33 1.73 4.21
CA HIS A 184 9.58 1.04 3.15
C HIS A 184 8.19 0.63 3.64
N ARG A 185 7.48 1.54 4.30
CA ARG A 185 6.10 1.30 4.72
C ARG A 185 5.16 1.42 3.53
N GLN A 186 4.30 0.42 3.37
CA GLN A 186 3.29 0.37 2.33
C GLN A 186 1.90 0.25 2.93
N HIS A 187 0.93 0.83 2.22
CA HIS A 187 -0.48 0.68 2.50
C HIS A 187 -0.92 -0.71 2.01
N LEU A 188 -1.27 -1.60 2.93
CA LEU A 188 -1.71 -2.96 2.63
C LEU A 188 -3.12 -3.21 3.17
N LEU A 189 -4.00 -3.74 2.32
CA LEU A 189 -5.22 -4.41 2.75
C LEU A 189 -4.85 -5.81 3.23
N ILE A 190 -5.23 -6.15 4.46
CA ILE A 190 -4.86 -7.41 5.10
C ILE A 190 -6.11 -8.15 5.55
N CYS A 191 -6.22 -9.39 5.10
CA CYS A 191 -7.30 -10.30 5.43
C CYS A 191 -7.35 -10.63 6.92
N ALA A 192 -8.55 -10.62 7.50
CA ALA A 192 -8.77 -11.02 8.89
C ALA A 192 -8.58 -12.53 9.11
N ARG A 193 -8.92 -13.38 8.12
CA ARG A 193 -8.84 -14.84 8.23
C ARG A 193 -7.43 -15.38 7.95
N ASN A 194 -6.75 -14.85 6.92
CA ASN A 194 -5.43 -15.32 6.49
C ASN A 194 -4.46 -14.14 6.25
N PRO A 195 -4.00 -13.46 7.32
CA PRO A 195 -3.23 -12.22 7.21
C PRO A 195 -1.79 -12.42 6.70
N SER A 196 -1.24 -13.63 6.74
CA SER A 196 0.12 -13.91 6.24
C SER A 196 0.15 -13.96 4.72
N GLN A 197 -0.85 -14.58 4.10
CA GLN A 197 -0.88 -14.83 2.66
C GLN A 197 -1.79 -13.86 1.89
N HIS A 198 -2.96 -13.49 2.44
CA HIS A 198 -3.91 -12.64 1.73
C HIS A 198 -3.63 -11.17 2.05
N ARG A 199 -2.80 -10.56 1.21
CA ARG A 199 -2.37 -9.16 1.29
C ARG A 199 -2.53 -8.52 -0.08
N ILE A 200 -2.94 -7.26 -0.11
CA ILE A 200 -3.13 -6.51 -1.37
C ILE A 200 -2.57 -5.11 -1.16
N ILE A 201 -1.77 -4.62 -2.11
CA ILE A 201 -1.30 -3.23 -2.05
C ILE A 201 -2.50 -2.31 -2.29
N PHE A 202 -2.68 -1.36 -1.39
CA PHE A 202 -3.76 -0.39 -1.48
C PHE A 202 -3.28 0.89 -2.15
N ASP A 203 -3.93 1.24 -3.24
CA ASP A 203 -3.80 2.55 -3.87
C ASP A 203 -4.95 3.46 -3.40
N PRO A 204 -4.68 4.55 -2.65
CA PRO A 204 -5.72 5.47 -2.20
C PRO A 204 -6.48 6.18 -3.32
N THR A 205 -5.92 6.27 -4.53
CA THR A 205 -6.53 6.98 -5.67
C THR A 205 -7.78 6.28 -6.21
N VAL A 206 -7.99 5.01 -5.86
CA VAL A 206 -9.19 4.25 -6.20
C VAL A 206 -10.43 4.73 -5.45
N LEU A 207 -10.25 5.47 -4.34
CA LEU A 207 -11.36 5.97 -3.57
C LEU A 207 -11.97 7.20 -4.25
N PRO A 208 -13.30 7.29 -4.37
CA PRO A 208 -13.94 8.51 -4.84
C PRO A 208 -13.69 9.66 -3.85
N ASN A 209 -13.74 10.89 -4.36
CA ASN A 209 -13.69 12.07 -3.50
C ASN A 209 -14.85 12.06 -2.49
N ILE A 210 -14.61 12.62 -1.31
CA ILE A 210 -15.67 12.80 -0.32
C ILE A 210 -16.55 13.97 -0.76
N GLU A 211 -17.80 13.66 -1.09
CA GLU A 211 -18.85 14.65 -1.34
C GLU A 211 -19.40 15.19 -0.01
N GLU A 212 -19.61 16.50 0.05
CA GLU A 212 -19.94 17.27 1.25
C GLU A 212 -21.07 18.27 0.98
#